data_AF-A0A3F3PSU2-F1
#
_entry.id   AF-A0A3F3PSU2-F1
#
_cell.length_a   1.000
_cell.length_b   1.000
_cell.length_c   1.000
_cell.angle_alpha   90.00
_cell.angle_beta   90.00
_cell.angle_gamma   90.00
#
_symmetry.space_group_name_H-M   'P 1'
#
loop_
_entity.id
_entity.type
_entity.pdbx_description
1 polymer ?
#
loop_
_entity_poly.entity_id
_entity_poly.type
_entity_poly.pdbx_seq_one_letter_code
_entity_poly.pdbx_strand_id
1 'polypeptide(L)' 'MKVTLTLKRPPSADDITYLHQSLKAIHPEVTETSREDLRISFAAPTTDIEAFVDLFSSWLHSSSPDVIMEGYAVVSDI' A
#
# COMPACT_ATOMS: atom_id res chain seq x y z
N MET A 1 -0.22 12.43 3.24
CA MET A 1 0.16 11.47 2.17
C MET A 1 -1.04 10.65 1.74
N LYS A 2 -1.15 10.40 0.43
CA LYS A 2 -2.04 9.42 -0.20
C LYS A 2 -1.21 8.48 -1.06
N VAL A 3 -1.48 7.19 -0.99
CA VAL A 3 -0.85 6.17 -1.84
C VAL A 3 -1.92 5.36 -2.55
N THR A 4 -1.70 5.04 -3.81
CA THR A 4 -2.51 4.09 -4.57
C THR A 4 -1.62 2.91 -4.98
N LEU A 5 -1.99 1.71 -4.54
CA LEU A 5 -1.34 0.46 -4.94
C LEU A 5 -2.09 -0.15 -6.13
N THR A 6 -1.34 -0.69 -7.09
CA THR A 6 -1.86 -1.46 -8.22
C THR A 6 -1.50 -2.92 -8.01
N LEU A 7 -2.48 -3.81 -8.13
CA LEU A 7 -2.40 -5.22 -7.80
C LEU A 7 -2.40 -6.09 -9.06
N LYS A 8 -1.67 -7.20 -9.05
CA LYS A 8 -1.62 -8.18 -10.14
C LYS A 8 -2.93 -8.98 -10.28
N ARG A 9 -3.67 -9.12 -9.17
CA ARG A 9 -4.90 -9.90 -9.08
C ARG A 9 -5.85 -9.28 -8.06
N PRO A 10 -7.16 -9.56 -8.14
CA PRO A 10 -8.09 -9.15 -7.10
C PRO A 10 -7.62 -9.65 -5.73
N PRO A 11 -7.54 -8.78 -4.71
CA PRO A 11 -7.01 -9.17 -3.41
C PRO A 11 -8.04 -10.00 -2.64
N SER A 12 -7.57 -11.01 -1.93
CA SER A 12 -8.37 -11.72 -0.92
C SER A 12 -8.57 -10.84 0.33
N ALA A 13 -9.47 -11.24 1.23
CA ALA A 13 -9.66 -10.56 2.51
C ALA A 13 -8.38 -10.56 3.36
N ASP A 14 -7.58 -11.63 3.27
CA ASP A 14 -6.30 -11.76 3.97
C ASP A 14 -5.25 -10.81 3.36
N ASP A 15 -5.19 -10.72 2.03
CA ASP A 15 -4.32 -9.77 1.32
C ASP A 15 -4.60 -8.33 1.77
N ILE A 16 -5.87 -7.94 1.83
CA ILE A 16 -6.30 -6.61 2.30
C ILE A 16 -5.90 -6.39 3.76
N THR A 17 -6.14 -7.38 4.62
CA THR A 17 -5.81 -7.29 6.04
C THR A 17 -4.30 -7.13 6.24
N TYR A 18 -3.50 -7.90 5.50
CA TYR A 18 -2.06 -7.82 5.50
C TYR A 18 -1.56 -6.45 5.04
N LEU A 19 -2.08 -5.92 3.93
CA LEU A 19 -1.74 -4.57 3.44
C LEU A 19 -2.04 -3.51 4.50
N HIS A 20 -3.25 -3.53 5.08
CA HIS A 20 -3.66 -2.52 6.05
C HIS A 20 -2.85 -2.59 7.34
N GLN A 21 -2.58 -3.79 7.86
CA GLN A 21 -1.76 -3.98 9.06
C GLN A 21 -0.31 -3.55 8.83
N SER A 22 0.27 -3.90 7.68
CA SER A 22 1.64 -3.52 7.34
C SER A 22 1.80 -2.01 7.23
N LEU A 23 0.82 -1.32 6.63
CA LEU A 23 0.79 0.14 6.58
C LEU A 23 0.60 0.77 7.96
N LYS A 24 -0.27 0.20 8.80
CA LYS A 24 -0.50 0.66 10.17
C LYS A 24 0.70 0.49 11.08
N ALA A 25 1.58 -0.48 10.79
CA ALA A 25 2.84 -0.64 11.50
C ALA A 25 3.79 0.55 11.27
N ILE A 26 3.67 1.24 10.13
CA ILE A 26 4.42 2.47 9.84
C ILE A 26 3.69 3.68 10.42
N HIS A 27 2.39 3.83 10.16
CA HIS A 27 1.59 4.93 10.71
C HIS A 27 0.19 4.46 11.12
N PRO A 28 -0.17 4.51 12.41
CA PRO A 28 -1.40 3.89 12.93
C PRO A 28 -2.68 4.50 12.34
N GLU A 29 -2.63 5.76 11.93
CA GLU A 29 -3.77 6.48 11.33
C GLU A 29 -3.95 6.23 9.83
N VAL A 30 -3.26 5.24 9.23
CA VAL A 30 -3.52 4.85 7.83
C VAL A 30 -4.95 4.34 7.68
N THR A 31 -5.67 4.92 6.73
CA THR A 31 -7.05 4.54 6.38
C THR A 31 -7.14 4.20 4.91
N GLU A 32 -7.92 3.16 4.58
CA GLU A 32 -8.33 2.90 3.20
C GLU A 32 -9.31 4.00 2.77
N THR A 33 -9.09 4.59 1.61
CA THR A 33 -9.90 5.70 1.07
C THR A 33 -10.73 5.27 -0.13
N SER A 34 -10.23 4.35 -0.95
CA SER A 34 -10.98 3.77 -2.07
C SER A 34 -10.43 2.41 -2.47
N ARG A 35 -11.28 1.61 -3.10
CA ARG A 35 -10.92 0.33 -3.70
C ARG A 35 -11.74 0.11 -4.97
N GLU A 36 -11.05 -0.10 -6.08
CA GLU A 36 -11.63 -0.25 -7.41
C GLU A 36 -10.83 -1.31 -8.18
N ASP A 37 -11.45 -2.45 -8.50
CA ASP A 37 -10.84 -3.59 -9.20
C ASP A 37 -9.48 -4.02 -8.60
N LEU A 38 -8.39 -3.60 -9.25
CA LEU A 38 -7.01 -3.92 -8.92
C LEU A 38 -6.28 -2.75 -8.24
N ARG A 39 -7.00 -1.71 -7.83
CA ARG A 39 -6.45 -0.50 -7.23
C ARG A 39 -7.00 -0.31 -5.84
N ILE A 40 -6.11 -0.06 -4.90
CA ILE A 40 -6.48 0.26 -3.52
C ILE A 40 -5.73 1.52 -3.09
N SER A 41 -6.44 2.48 -2.51
CA SER A 41 -5.87 3.74 -2.08
C SER A 41 -5.92 3.88 -0.57
N PHE A 42 -4.82 4.34 0.01
CA PHE A 42 -4.70 4.63 1.43
C PHE A 42 -4.27 6.07 1.66
N ALA A 43 -4.66 6.64 2.79
CA ALA A 43 -4.20 7.95 3.22
C ALA A 43 -3.74 7.93 4.68
N ALA A 44 -2.74 8.75 4.97
CA ALA A 44 -2.25 9.02 6.31
C ALA A 44 -1.86 10.50 6.44
N PRO A 45 -2.09 11.13 7.61
CA PRO A 45 -1.76 12.53 7.86
C PRO A 45 -0.25 12.72 8.17
N THR A 46 0.60 12.24 7.25
CA THR A 46 2.06 12.36 7.34
C THR A 46 2.64 12.92 6.04
N THR A 47 3.75 13.64 6.18
CA THR A 47 4.65 14.06 5.11
C THR A 47 5.90 13.19 5.03
N ASP A 48 6.20 12.42 6.09
CA ASP A 48 7.28 11.43 6.09
C ASP A 48 6.78 10.15 5.40
N ILE A 49 7.33 9.91 4.22
CA ILE A 49 6.93 8.81 3.34
C ILE A 49 8.03 7.77 3.12
N GLU A 50 9.24 7.96 3.69
CA GLU A 50 10.41 7.13 3.37
C GLU A 50 10.15 5.66 3.74
N ALA A 51 9.68 5.41 4.97
CA ALA A 51 9.33 4.07 5.43
C ALA A 51 8.23 3.40 4.59
N PHE A 52 7.30 4.17 4.04
CA PHE A 52 6.27 3.65 3.13
C PHE A 52 6.88 3.26 1.79
N VAL A 53 7.72 4.11 1.21
CA VAL A 53 8.42 3.86 -0.06
C VAL A 53 9.30 2.62 0.05
N ASP A 54 10.00 2.43 1.15
CA ASP A 54 10.81 1.24 1.41
C ASP A 54 9.97 -0.03 1.48
N LEU A 55 8.84 0.01 2.22
CA LEU A 55 7.91 -1.11 2.30
C LEU A 55 7.36 -1.48 0.91
N PHE A 56 6.91 -0.49 0.13
CA PHE A 56 6.37 -0.74 -1.20
C PHE A 56 7.42 -1.28 -2.17
N SER A 57 8.65 -0.74 -2.12
CA SER A 57 9.76 -1.24 -2.92
C SER A 57 10.09 -2.69 -2.58
N SER A 58 10.03 -3.06 -1.29
CA SER A 58 10.23 -4.44 -0.84
C SER A 58 9.17 -5.39 -1.39
N TRP A 59 7.92 -4.94 -1.49
CA TRP A 59 6.85 -5.73 -2.09
C TRP A 59 7.03 -5.86 -3.60
N LEU A 60 7.33 -4.78 -4.33
CA LEU A 60 7.52 -4.82 -5.79
C LEU A 60 8.67 -5.72 -6.22
N HIS A 61 9.77 -5.69 -5.49
CA HIS A 61 11.01 -6.40 -5.86
C HIS A 61 11.17 -7.73 -5.15
N SER A 62 10.18 -8.14 -4.34
CA SER A 62 10.20 -9.47 -3.74
C SER A 62 10.03 -10.54 -4.82
N SER A 63 10.92 -11.52 -4.80
CA SER A 63 10.88 -12.69 -5.67
C SER A 63 9.79 -13.70 -5.26
N SER A 64 8.99 -13.39 -4.23
CA SER A 64 7.93 -14.29 -3.77
C SER A 64 6.80 -14.36 -4.81
N PRO A 65 6.33 -15.57 -5.17
CA PRO A 65 5.17 -15.74 -6.06
C PRO A 65 3.89 -15.15 -5.44
N ASP A 66 3.86 -14.92 -4.13
CA ASP A 66 2.71 -14.42 -3.39
C ASP A 66 2.63 -12.88 -3.39
N VAL A 67 3.57 -12.19 -4.06
CA VAL A 67 3.51 -10.72 -4.20
C VAL A 67 2.32 -10.32 -5.04
N ILE A 68 1.32 -9.74 -4.38
CA ILE A 68 0.09 -9.24 -5.01
C ILE A 68 0.27 -7.89 -5.72
N MET A 69 1.37 -7.17 -5.49
CA MET A 69 1.56 -5.81 -5.99
C MET A 69 2.28 -5.79 -7.35
N GLU A 70 1.80 -4.97 -8.27
CA GLU A 70 2.39 -4.70 -9.60
C GLU A 70 3.04 -3.31 -9.67
N GLY A 71 2.51 -2.34 -8.94
CA GLY A 71 3.00 -0.96 -8.93
C GLY A 71 2.39 -0.15 -7.80
N TYR A 72 2.91 1.06 -7.58
CA TYR A 72 2.33 2.03 -6.65
C TYR A 72 2.59 3.47 -7.10
N ALA A 73 1.76 4.40 -6.63
CA ALA A 73 1.95 5.83 -6.77
C ALA A 73 1.73 6.50 -5.41
N VAL A 74 2.69 7.30 -4.94
CA VAL A 74 2.59 8.09 -3.70
C VAL A 74 2.45 9.56 -4.03
N VAL A 75 1.52 10.22 -3.36
CA VAL A 75 1.32 11.67 -3.36
C VAL A 75 1.46 12.15 -1.91
N SER A 76 2.56 12.80 -1.58
CA SER A 76 2.68 13.55 -0.33
C SER A 76 2.22 14.98 -0.57
N ASP A 77 1.19 15.45 0.11
CA ASP A 77 0.92 16.89 0.19
C ASP A 77 2.14 17.59 0.78
N ILE A 78 2.56 18.69 0.15
CA ILE A 78 3.68 19.55 0.52
C ILE A 78 3.21 20.59 1.53
#